data_AF-A0A2W6EFI3-F1
#
_entry.id   AF-A0A2W6EFI3-F1
#
_cell.length_a   1.000
_cell.length_b   1.000
_cell.length_c   1.000
_cell.angle_alpha   90.00
_cell.angle_beta   90.00
_cell.angle_gamma   90.00
#
_symmetry.space_group_name_H-M   'P 1'
#
loop_
_entity.id
_entity.type
_entity.pdbx_description
1 polymer ?
#
loop_
_entity_poly.entity_id
_entity_poly.type
_entity_poly.pdbx_seq_one_letter_code
_entity_poly.pdbx_strand_id
1 'polypeptide(L)'
;MDQFSGAEPLVGEIVGLRTFRVDESGLLLPLYSNLSWYDGPNTATCAPPTGDHHRHPHVVPSPDCECGFYAYGTEAAASHNRHMRYVQAVVSCWGGVIAGTQGVRAEHARIDAIWLNPNVPSWTHKRVAARYPSARIYLDRRAMLAEHPLSALDCYEQRPRHRVAPRLGAVVAGAALLTLGLLPTSWLRQTNLLWDAWLIATAAVAAMATWLLVGARGPGHRAAAVVTAGVLAWLVAPLFGPPGWLLRLPLLRGILVAAGGYLLSLRPGFFPVEHSSHERAFCGVRP
;
A
#
# COMPACT_ATOMS: atom_id res chain seq x y z
N MET A 1 35.68 16.15 -24.53
CA MET A 1 35.06 14.80 -24.64
C MET A 1 35.10 14.16 -23.26
N ASP A 2 34.60 14.89 -22.25
CA ASP A 2 34.54 14.44 -20.87
C ASP A 2 33.09 14.17 -20.52
N GLN A 3 32.85 13.18 -19.66
CA GLN A 3 31.57 12.68 -19.13
C GLN A 3 31.00 11.40 -19.78
N PHE A 4 31.79 10.34 -19.77
CA PHE A 4 31.23 9.01 -19.49
C PHE A 4 31.83 8.51 -18.18
N SER A 5 31.32 8.98 -17.03
CA SER A 5 31.52 8.26 -15.76
C SER A 5 30.58 7.06 -15.78
N GLY A 6 30.90 6.07 -16.60
CA GLY A 6 30.10 4.88 -16.80
C GLY A 6 30.08 4.06 -15.52
N ALA A 7 28.90 3.84 -14.96
CA ALA A 7 28.66 2.58 -14.27
C ALA A 7 28.87 1.46 -15.30
N GLU A 8 29.65 0.44 -14.94
CA GLU A 8 29.87 -0.72 -15.79
C GLU A 8 28.50 -1.31 -16.19
N PRO A 9 28.21 -1.50 -17.49
CA PRO A 9 26.94 -2.05 -17.90
C PRO A 9 26.82 -3.45 -17.30
N LEU A 10 25.84 -3.64 -16.42
CA LEU A 10 25.40 -4.97 -16.02
C LEU A 10 24.88 -5.67 -17.28
N VAL A 11 25.73 -6.50 -17.89
CA VAL A 11 25.35 -7.40 -18.97
C VAL A 11 24.48 -8.49 -18.35
N GLY A 12 23.16 -8.31 -18.41
CA GLY A 12 22.22 -9.26 -17.82
C GLY A 12 20.83 -8.67 -17.60
N GLU A 13 19.94 -9.50 -17.05
CA GLU A 13 18.62 -9.09 -16.61
C GLU A 13 18.71 -8.49 -15.19
N ILE A 14 18.02 -7.37 -14.96
CA ILE A 14 17.84 -6.79 -13.63
C ILE A 14 16.55 -7.36 -13.04
N VAL A 15 16.69 -8.10 -11.95
CA VAL A 15 15.58 -8.75 -11.26
C VAL A 15 15.00 -7.80 -10.21
N GLY A 16 13.70 -7.54 -10.31
CA GLY A 16 12.98 -6.66 -9.39
C GLY A 16 11.60 -7.20 -9.03
N LEU A 17 10.88 -6.44 -8.20
CA LEU A 17 9.52 -6.75 -7.79
C LEU A 17 8.48 -5.91 -8.50
N ARG A 18 7.38 -6.54 -8.91
CA ARG A 18 6.22 -5.82 -9.44
C ARG A 18 4.95 -6.28 -8.75
N THR A 19 4.00 -5.36 -8.61
CA THR A 19 2.65 -5.65 -8.14
C THR A 19 1.69 -5.53 -9.31
N PHE A 20 0.73 -6.45 -9.34
CA PHE A 20 -0.29 -6.50 -10.38
C PHE A 20 -1.69 -6.52 -9.77
N ARG A 21 -2.65 -6.03 -10.55
CA ARG A 21 -4.05 -6.42 -10.44
C ARG A 21 -4.25 -7.69 -11.26
N VAL A 22 -5.26 -8.48 -10.92
CA VAL A 22 -5.69 -9.61 -11.75
C VAL A 22 -7.05 -9.28 -12.30
N ASP A 23 -7.23 -9.41 -13.62
CA ASP A 23 -8.54 -9.27 -14.24
C ASP A 23 -9.38 -10.56 -14.06
N GLU A 24 -10.59 -10.57 -14.59
CA GLU A 24 -11.45 -11.76 -14.53
C GLU A 24 -10.87 -12.95 -15.31
N SER A 25 -10.08 -12.70 -16.34
CA SER A 25 -9.50 -13.74 -17.20
C SER A 25 -8.22 -14.39 -16.61
N GLY A 26 -7.69 -13.82 -15.54
CA GLY A 26 -6.43 -14.23 -14.91
C GLY A 26 -5.20 -13.47 -15.40
N LEU A 27 -5.37 -12.47 -16.26
CA LEU A 27 -4.27 -11.63 -16.74
C LEU A 27 -3.84 -10.62 -15.68
N LEU A 28 -2.53 -10.38 -15.64
CA LEU A 28 -1.87 -9.45 -14.76
C LEU A 28 -1.82 -8.07 -15.39
N LEU A 29 -2.57 -7.15 -14.78
CA LEU A 29 -2.63 -5.75 -15.16
C LEU A 29 -1.72 -4.93 -14.24
N PRO A 30 -0.93 -3.97 -14.77
CA PRO A 30 -0.26 -2.99 -13.93
C PRO A 30 -1.29 -2.18 -13.11
N LEU A 31 -0.82 -1.55 -12.04
CA LEU A 31 -1.70 -0.81 -11.11
C LEU A 31 -2.38 0.41 -11.76
N TYR A 32 -1.72 1.03 -12.74
CA TYR A 32 -2.14 2.29 -13.36
C TYR A 32 -2.37 2.16 -14.87
N SER A 33 -2.54 0.93 -15.37
CA SER A 33 -2.88 0.68 -16.77
C SER A 33 -3.72 -0.56 -16.94
N ASN A 34 -4.50 -0.58 -18.02
CA ASN A 34 -5.37 -1.70 -18.41
C ASN A 34 -4.71 -2.58 -19.48
N LEU A 35 -3.41 -2.42 -19.72
CA LEU A 35 -2.65 -3.20 -20.68
C LEU A 35 -1.92 -4.33 -19.96
N SER A 36 -2.40 -5.54 -20.18
CA SER A 36 -1.91 -6.76 -19.54
C SER A 36 -0.45 -7.04 -19.90
N TRP A 37 0.28 -7.57 -18.92
CA TRP A 37 1.52 -8.29 -19.19
C TRP A 37 1.17 -9.71 -19.60
N TYR A 38 1.89 -10.26 -20.57
CA TYR A 38 1.69 -11.63 -21.05
C TYR A 38 2.78 -12.56 -20.49
N ASP A 39 2.56 -13.86 -20.64
CA ASP A 39 3.56 -14.88 -20.34
C ASP A 39 4.79 -14.71 -21.24
N GLY A 40 5.98 -14.95 -20.70
CA GLY A 40 7.23 -14.76 -21.44
C GLY A 40 7.69 -13.30 -21.58
N PRO A 41 8.59 -13.01 -22.55
CA PRO A 41 9.08 -11.66 -22.80
C PRO A 41 7.98 -10.69 -23.22
N ASN A 42 7.99 -9.50 -22.65
CA ASN A 42 7.12 -8.40 -23.04
C ASN A 42 8.00 -7.23 -23.49
N THR A 43 7.51 -6.45 -24.47
CA THR A 43 8.18 -5.22 -24.93
C THR A 43 7.30 -4.01 -24.69
N ALA A 44 7.86 -3.00 -24.02
CA ALA A 44 7.17 -1.76 -23.73
C ALA A 44 7.13 -0.90 -24.99
N THR A 45 5.96 -0.43 -25.35
CA THR A 45 5.78 0.51 -26.44
C THR A 45 5.19 1.81 -25.91
N CYS A 46 5.59 2.94 -26.48
CA CYS A 46 4.94 4.20 -26.15
C CYS A 46 3.49 4.09 -26.62
N ALA A 47 2.53 4.07 -25.70
CA ALA A 47 1.13 4.14 -26.09
C ALA A 47 0.88 5.53 -26.72
N PRO A 48 0.07 5.62 -27.79
CA PRO A 48 -0.41 6.91 -28.25
C PRO A 48 -1.12 7.61 -27.08
N PRO A 49 -0.98 8.94 -26.98
CA PRO A 49 -1.33 9.66 -25.78
C PRO A 49 -2.82 9.56 -25.47
N THR A 50 -3.15 8.94 -24.35
CA THR A 50 -4.44 9.17 -23.69
C THR A 50 -4.31 10.46 -22.88
N GLY A 51 -4.58 11.63 -23.49
CA GLY A 51 -4.44 12.97 -22.86
C GLY A 51 -3.51 13.92 -23.64
N ASP A 52 -3.20 15.10 -23.08
CA ASP A 52 -2.40 16.20 -23.70
C ASP A 52 -0.90 15.88 -23.93
N HIS A 53 -0.51 14.60 -23.95
CA HIS A 53 0.88 14.23 -24.18
C HIS A 53 1.20 14.25 -25.69
N HIS A 54 1.56 15.42 -26.24
CA HIS A 54 1.92 15.62 -27.65
C HIS A 54 3.26 14.96 -28.08
N ARG A 55 3.61 13.78 -27.58
CA ARG A 55 4.93 13.18 -27.86
C ARG A 55 4.88 12.27 -29.09
N HIS A 56 5.80 12.54 -30.02
CA HIS A 56 6.10 11.69 -31.15
C HIS A 56 6.58 10.30 -30.68
N PRO A 57 6.44 9.25 -31.51
CA PRO A 57 7.04 7.94 -31.24
C PRO A 57 8.52 8.08 -30.86
N HIS A 58 8.93 7.40 -29.79
CA HIS A 58 10.31 7.42 -29.29
C HIS A 58 10.71 6.03 -28.80
N VAL A 59 12.03 5.83 -28.65
CA VAL A 59 12.58 4.63 -28.03
C VAL A 59 12.14 4.56 -26.57
N VAL A 60 11.74 3.37 -26.11
CA VAL A 60 11.29 3.12 -24.75
C VAL A 60 12.36 2.30 -24.01
N PRO A 61 12.75 2.67 -22.79
CA PRO A 61 12.36 3.86 -22.05
C PRO A 61 13.12 5.09 -22.55
N SER A 62 12.46 6.25 -22.58
CA SER A 62 13.10 7.55 -22.77
C SER A 62 13.19 8.29 -21.44
N PRO A 63 14.28 9.01 -21.12
CA PRO A 63 14.37 9.84 -19.91
C PRO A 63 13.23 10.85 -19.80
N ASP A 64 12.79 11.39 -20.94
CA ASP A 64 11.76 12.42 -21.00
C ASP A 64 10.34 11.86 -20.96
N CYS A 65 10.16 10.54 -20.93
CA CYS A 65 8.85 9.89 -20.92
C CYS A 65 8.66 8.99 -19.69
N GLU A 66 7.42 8.61 -19.40
CA GLU A 66 7.07 7.65 -18.34
C GLU A 66 6.85 6.23 -18.89
N CYS A 67 6.99 6.05 -20.20
CA CYS A 67 6.84 4.76 -20.83
C CYS A 67 7.96 3.77 -20.43
N GLY A 68 7.58 2.55 -20.06
CA GLY A 68 8.45 1.42 -19.77
C GLY A 68 7.84 0.45 -18.76
N PHE A 69 8.49 -0.68 -18.57
CA PHE A 69 8.17 -1.61 -17.49
C PHE A 69 8.89 -1.23 -16.22
N TYR A 70 8.14 -0.99 -15.15
CA TYR A 70 8.70 -0.61 -13.86
C TYR A 70 8.83 -1.84 -12.95
N ALA A 71 9.95 -1.96 -12.24
CA ALA A 71 10.15 -2.94 -11.19
C ALA A 71 10.84 -2.29 -9.99
N TYR A 72 10.43 -2.63 -8.77
CA TYR A 72 11.04 -2.17 -7.53
C TYR A 72 12.32 -2.97 -7.26
N GLY A 73 13.39 -2.26 -6.91
CA GLY A 73 14.69 -2.86 -6.63
C GLY A 73 14.79 -3.54 -5.27
N THR A 74 13.91 -3.18 -4.33
CA THR A 74 13.94 -3.70 -2.96
C THR A 74 12.53 -4.01 -2.44
N GLU A 75 12.45 -4.95 -1.49
CA GLU A 75 11.20 -5.21 -0.76
C GLU A 75 10.67 -3.96 -0.05
N ALA A 76 11.56 -3.14 0.49
CA ALA A 76 11.21 -1.91 1.18
C ALA A 76 10.54 -0.91 0.23
N ALA A 77 11.13 -0.65 -0.94
CA ALA A 77 10.55 0.20 -1.96
C ALA A 77 9.17 -0.32 -2.40
N ALA A 78 9.09 -1.62 -2.65
CA ALA A 78 7.85 -2.28 -3.02
C ALA A 78 6.76 -2.09 -1.93
N SER A 79 7.09 -2.31 -0.65
CA SER A 79 6.14 -2.28 0.49
C SER A 79 5.36 -0.97 0.69
N HIS A 80 5.82 0.15 0.13
CA HIS A 80 5.11 1.42 0.22
C HIS A 80 3.83 1.45 -0.63
N ASN A 81 3.74 0.58 -1.63
CA ASN A 81 2.56 0.51 -2.47
C ASN A 81 1.45 -0.30 -1.77
N ARG A 82 0.38 0.36 -1.35
CA ARG A 82 -0.72 -0.30 -0.61
C ARG A 82 -1.40 -1.41 -1.41
N HIS A 83 -1.28 -1.39 -2.73
CA HIS A 83 -1.82 -2.40 -3.63
C HIS A 83 -0.98 -3.69 -3.69
N MET A 84 0.21 -3.73 -3.06
CA MET A 84 1.10 -4.91 -2.93
C MET A 84 0.47 -6.13 -2.25
N ARG A 85 -0.74 -6.01 -1.72
CA ARG A 85 -1.27 -6.98 -0.77
C ARG A 85 -1.74 -8.28 -1.39
N TYR A 86 -1.94 -8.36 -2.71
CA TYR A 86 -2.64 -9.51 -3.31
C TYR A 86 -1.83 -10.29 -4.33
N VAL A 87 -1.12 -9.61 -5.25
CA VAL A 87 -0.27 -10.26 -6.24
C VAL A 87 1.05 -9.53 -6.31
N GLN A 88 2.13 -10.26 -6.03
CA GLN A 88 3.48 -9.78 -6.25
C GLN A 88 4.19 -10.75 -7.17
N ALA A 89 4.92 -10.21 -8.14
CA ALA A 89 5.76 -10.99 -9.02
C ALA A 89 7.21 -10.56 -8.89
N VAL A 90 8.09 -11.52 -9.13
CA VAL A 90 9.47 -11.24 -9.50
C VAL A 90 9.52 -11.12 -11.02
N VAL A 91 10.18 -10.06 -11.49
CA VAL A 91 10.30 -9.76 -12.91
C VAL A 91 11.75 -9.48 -13.27
N SER A 92 12.22 -10.11 -14.34
CA SER A 92 13.46 -9.76 -15.03
C SER A 92 13.22 -8.61 -16.00
N CYS A 93 14.11 -7.62 -15.99
CA CYS A 93 14.07 -6.43 -16.83
C CYS A 93 15.37 -6.27 -17.64
N TRP A 94 15.29 -5.96 -18.94
CA TRP A 94 16.47 -5.81 -19.80
C TRP A 94 16.21 -4.87 -21.00
N GLY A 95 17.22 -4.73 -21.87
CA GLY A 95 17.23 -3.80 -23.01
C GLY A 95 17.66 -2.40 -22.58
N GLY A 96 16.98 -1.37 -23.08
CA GLY A 96 17.09 -0.04 -22.51
C GLY A 96 16.59 -0.02 -21.06
N VAL A 97 17.44 0.37 -20.11
CA VAL A 97 17.05 0.46 -18.69
C VAL A 97 17.46 1.81 -18.10
N ILE A 98 16.52 2.44 -17.41
CA ILE A 98 16.76 3.62 -16.57
C ILE A 98 16.63 3.17 -15.12
N ALA A 99 17.76 3.14 -14.41
CA ALA A 99 17.79 2.85 -12.99
C ALA A 99 17.47 4.12 -12.18
N GLY A 100 16.60 3.99 -11.19
CA GLY A 100 16.28 5.00 -10.20
C GLY A 100 16.54 4.49 -8.79
N THR A 101 16.32 5.35 -7.80
CA THR A 101 16.66 5.03 -6.40
C THR A 101 15.77 3.96 -5.76
N GLN A 102 14.61 3.67 -6.36
CA GLN A 102 13.63 2.72 -5.85
C GLN A 102 13.50 1.46 -6.71
N GLY A 103 14.16 1.41 -7.86
CA GLY A 103 13.97 0.36 -8.86
C GLY A 103 14.35 0.80 -10.25
N VAL A 104 13.83 0.10 -11.26
CA VAL A 104 14.16 0.34 -12.67
C VAL A 104 12.91 0.59 -13.50
N ARG A 105 13.13 1.26 -14.64
CA ARG A 105 12.22 1.30 -15.77
C ARG A 105 12.92 0.74 -17.00
N ALA A 106 12.34 -0.27 -17.64
CA ALA A 106 12.98 -1.04 -18.70
C ALA A 106 12.14 -1.12 -19.98
N GLU A 107 12.83 -1.43 -21.08
CA GLU A 107 12.27 -1.67 -22.41
C GLU A 107 11.57 -3.03 -22.45
N HIS A 108 12.23 -4.06 -21.93
CA HIS A 108 11.71 -5.40 -21.88
C HIS A 108 11.56 -5.88 -20.45
N ALA A 109 10.55 -6.73 -20.24
CA ALA A 109 10.38 -7.43 -18.98
C ALA A 109 9.72 -8.80 -19.17
N ARG A 110 9.99 -9.71 -18.24
CA ARG A 110 9.34 -11.03 -18.14
C ARG A 110 8.93 -11.27 -16.70
N ILE A 111 7.85 -12.02 -16.51
CA ILE A 111 7.42 -12.48 -15.19
C ILE A 111 8.05 -13.86 -14.93
N ASP A 112 8.94 -13.96 -13.95
CA ASP A 112 9.63 -15.22 -13.64
C ASP A 112 8.95 -15.99 -12.51
N ALA A 113 8.37 -15.27 -11.56
CA ALA A 113 7.65 -15.86 -10.43
C ALA A 113 6.49 -15.01 -9.96
N ILE A 114 5.45 -15.64 -9.45
CA ILE A 114 4.25 -14.98 -8.93
C ILE A 114 3.91 -15.55 -7.55
N TRP A 115 3.78 -14.67 -6.57
CA TRP A 115 3.14 -14.94 -5.30
C TRP A 115 1.75 -14.34 -5.27
N LEU A 116 0.78 -15.17 -4.90
CA LEU A 116 -0.61 -14.78 -4.67
C LEU A 116 -0.89 -14.87 -3.17
N ASN A 117 -1.50 -13.82 -2.61
CA ASN A 117 -1.89 -13.81 -1.21
C ASN A 117 -2.87 -14.96 -0.94
N PRO A 118 -2.71 -15.74 0.16
CA PRO A 118 -3.59 -16.87 0.48
C PRO A 118 -5.07 -16.53 0.64
N ASN A 119 -5.42 -15.25 0.84
CA ASN A 119 -6.80 -14.79 0.91
C ASN A 119 -7.45 -14.58 -0.46
N VAL A 120 -6.70 -14.71 -1.56
CA VAL A 120 -7.21 -14.65 -2.92
C VAL A 120 -8.01 -15.94 -3.20
N PRO A 121 -9.18 -15.88 -3.87
CA PRO A 121 -9.93 -17.08 -4.20
C PRO A 121 -9.13 -18.10 -5.01
N SER A 122 -9.32 -19.39 -4.71
CA SER A 122 -8.58 -20.48 -5.37
C SER A 122 -8.78 -20.55 -6.88
N TRP A 123 -9.92 -20.07 -7.40
CA TRP A 123 -10.14 -19.96 -8.84
C TRP A 123 -9.24 -18.92 -9.50
N THR A 124 -8.91 -17.83 -8.81
CA THR A 124 -7.98 -16.81 -9.31
C THR A 124 -6.57 -17.39 -9.41
N HIS A 125 -6.15 -18.20 -8.42
CA HIS A 125 -4.88 -18.94 -8.50
C HIS A 125 -4.82 -19.81 -9.76
N LYS A 126 -5.88 -20.60 -10.02
CA LYS A 126 -5.96 -21.46 -11.22
C LYS A 126 -5.91 -20.65 -12.52
N ARG A 127 -6.63 -19.53 -12.60
CA ARG A 127 -6.65 -18.67 -13.80
C ARG A 127 -5.29 -18.04 -14.07
N VAL A 128 -4.65 -17.48 -13.06
CA VAL A 128 -3.29 -16.91 -13.19
C VAL A 128 -2.29 -17.99 -13.61
N ALA A 129 -2.28 -19.15 -12.93
CA ALA A 129 -1.40 -20.26 -13.29
C ALA A 129 -1.58 -20.74 -14.74
N ALA A 130 -2.83 -20.74 -15.24
CA ALA A 130 -3.11 -21.11 -16.63
C ALA A 130 -2.67 -20.04 -17.65
N ARG A 131 -2.63 -18.75 -17.26
CA ARG A 131 -2.21 -17.65 -18.12
C ARG A 131 -0.70 -17.43 -18.16
N TYR A 132 0.01 -17.84 -17.11
CA TYR A 132 1.46 -17.66 -16.97
C TYR A 132 2.18 -18.99 -16.74
N PRO A 133 2.15 -19.93 -17.70
CA PRO A 133 2.81 -21.23 -17.54
C PRO A 133 4.33 -21.14 -17.43
N SER A 134 4.98 -20.07 -17.92
CA SER A 134 6.42 -19.88 -17.74
C SER A 134 6.81 -19.38 -16.35
N ALA A 135 5.88 -18.76 -15.62
CA ALA A 135 6.13 -18.20 -14.29
C ALA A 135 5.83 -19.21 -13.19
N ARG A 136 6.75 -19.38 -12.23
CA ARG A 136 6.52 -20.26 -11.09
C ARG A 136 5.57 -19.61 -10.08
N ILE A 137 4.51 -20.32 -9.68
CA ILE A 137 3.54 -19.84 -8.69
C ILE A 137 3.95 -20.28 -7.29
N TYR A 138 3.99 -19.34 -6.34
CA TYR A 138 4.35 -19.55 -4.95
C TYR A 138 3.20 -19.24 -4.00
N LEU A 139 3.03 -20.07 -2.97
CA LEU A 139 2.14 -19.81 -1.83
C LEU A 139 2.83 -18.97 -0.73
N ASP A 140 4.13 -19.19 -0.55
CA ASP A 140 4.97 -18.43 0.37
C ASP A 140 5.82 -17.42 -0.39
N ARG A 141 5.58 -16.15 -0.09
CA ARG A 141 6.34 -15.01 -0.61
C ARG A 141 7.82 -15.11 -0.26
N ARG A 142 8.15 -15.58 0.93
CA ARG A 142 9.54 -15.67 1.38
C ARG A 142 10.30 -16.72 0.57
N ALA A 143 9.67 -17.86 0.30
CA ALA A 143 10.22 -18.89 -0.59
C ALA A 143 10.45 -18.33 -2.00
N MET A 144 9.49 -17.59 -2.57
CA MET A 144 9.65 -16.94 -3.88
C MET A 144 10.90 -16.05 -3.92
N LEU A 145 11.09 -15.18 -2.93
CA LEU A 145 12.23 -14.25 -2.89
C LEU A 145 13.58 -14.93 -2.58
N ALA A 146 13.54 -16.08 -1.90
CA ALA A 146 14.74 -16.87 -1.64
C ALA A 146 15.23 -17.57 -2.92
N GLU A 147 14.30 -18.05 -3.76
CA GLU A 147 14.62 -18.70 -5.03
C GLU A 147 14.91 -17.70 -6.16
N HIS A 148 14.30 -16.52 -6.11
CA HIS A 148 14.48 -15.44 -7.08
C HIS A 148 15.01 -14.18 -6.38
N PRO A 149 16.32 -14.13 -6.04
CA PRO A 149 16.91 -12.98 -5.36
C PRO A 149 16.88 -11.73 -6.27
N LEU A 150 16.61 -10.57 -5.67
CA LEU A 150 16.57 -9.29 -6.39
C LEU A 150 17.97 -8.80 -6.71
N SER A 151 18.14 -8.16 -7.87
CA SER A 151 19.40 -7.52 -8.23
C SER A 151 19.68 -6.35 -7.30
N ALA A 152 20.92 -6.23 -6.83
CA ALA A 152 21.39 -5.08 -6.08
C ALA A 152 22.05 -4.09 -7.06
N LEU A 153 21.56 -2.85 -7.09
CA LEU A 153 22.20 -1.74 -7.80
C LEU A 153 22.66 -0.70 -6.78
N ASP A 154 23.83 -0.11 -7.00
CA ASP A 154 24.42 0.89 -6.10
C ASP A 154 23.54 2.13 -5.92
N CYS A 155 22.72 2.46 -6.91
CA CYS A 155 21.81 3.59 -6.86
C CYS A 155 20.59 3.35 -5.97
N TYR A 156 20.33 2.12 -5.51
CA TYR A 156 19.17 1.83 -4.68
C TYR A 156 19.32 2.39 -3.28
N GLU A 157 18.39 3.26 -2.91
CA GLU A 157 18.35 3.85 -1.58
C GLU A 157 17.91 2.78 -0.57
N GLN A 158 18.84 2.33 0.27
CA GLN A 158 18.52 1.50 1.43
C GLN A 158 17.86 2.37 2.50
N ARG A 159 16.56 2.67 2.34
CA ARG A 159 15.85 3.38 3.39
C ARG A 159 15.79 2.51 4.65
N PRO A 160 16.15 3.05 5.82
CA PRO A 160 15.97 2.33 7.07
C PRO A 160 14.49 1.97 7.18
N ARG A 161 14.20 0.68 7.43
CA ARG A 161 12.83 0.23 7.71
C ARG A 161 12.26 1.15 8.79
N HIS A 162 11.25 1.96 8.45
CA HIS A 162 10.51 2.70 9.46
C HIS A 162 10.05 1.69 10.50
N ARG A 163 10.62 1.77 11.70
CA ARG A 163 10.17 0.95 12.83
C ARG A 163 8.71 1.31 13.02
N VAL A 164 7.83 0.40 12.59
CA VAL A 164 6.43 0.46 12.99
C VAL A 164 6.48 0.53 14.50
N ALA A 165 6.03 1.65 15.08
CA ALA A 165 5.96 1.79 16.53
C ALA A 165 5.32 0.51 17.09
N PRO A 166 5.91 -0.12 18.12
CA PRO A 166 5.53 -1.45 18.52
C PRO A 166 4.02 -1.45 18.77
N ARG A 167 3.28 -2.34 18.10
CA ARG A 167 1.83 -2.49 18.26
C ARG A 167 1.43 -2.54 19.75
N LEU A 168 2.34 -3.04 20.58
CA LEU A 168 2.25 -3.04 22.04
C LEU A 168 2.04 -1.63 22.64
N GLY A 169 2.78 -0.61 22.18
CA GLY A 169 2.62 0.77 22.67
C GLY A 169 1.25 1.36 22.35
N ALA A 170 0.73 1.08 21.14
CA ALA A 170 -0.63 1.49 20.77
C ALA A 170 -1.70 0.74 21.59
N VAL A 171 -1.49 -0.56 21.85
CA VAL A 171 -2.38 -1.37 22.71
C VAL A 171 -2.38 -0.86 24.15
N VAL A 172 -1.20 -0.59 24.72
CA VAL A 172 -1.06 -0.06 26.09
C VAL A 172 -1.71 1.31 26.21
N ALA A 173 -1.47 2.21 25.25
CA ALA A 173 -2.12 3.53 25.22
C ALA A 173 -3.64 3.42 25.10
N GLY A 174 -4.14 2.54 24.22
CA GLY A 174 -5.57 2.28 24.07
C GLY A 174 -6.21 1.72 25.34
N ALA A 175 -5.56 0.77 26.01
CA ALA A 175 -6.02 0.21 27.27
C ALA A 175 -6.06 1.28 28.38
N ALA A 176 -5.04 2.14 28.47
CA ALA A 176 -5.00 3.24 29.44
C ALA A 176 -6.12 4.28 29.22
N LEU A 177 -6.45 4.60 27.97
CA LEU A 177 -7.57 5.51 27.64
C LEU A 177 -8.92 4.89 28.04
N LEU A 178 -9.10 3.60 27.80
CA LEU A 178 -10.32 2.89 28.18
C LEU A 178 -10.49 2.82 29.70
N THR A 179 -9.42 2.51 30.44
CA THR A 179 -9.47 2.48 31.91
C THR A 179 -9.75 3.86 32.49
N LEU A 180 -9.07 4.92 32.00
CA LEU A 180 -9.34 6.30 32.42
C LEU A 180 -10.79 6.72 32.15
N GLY A 181 -11.36 6.32 31.01
CA GLY A 181 -12.76 6.60 30.68
C GLY A 181 -13.76 5.83 31.55
N LEU A 182 -13.40 4.66 32.10
CA LEU A 182 -14.26 3.88 32.99
C LEU A 182 -14.34 4.44 34.41
N LEU A 183 -13.33 5.21 34.85
CA LEU A 183 -13.29 5.74 36.21
C LEU A 183 -14.45 6.74 36.47
N PRO A 184 -15.07 6.69 37.66
CA PRO A 184 -16.02 7.71 38.10
C PRO A 184 -15.35 9.09 38.16
N THR A 185 -16.07 10.15 37.82
CA THR A 185 -15.55 11.54 37.93
C THR A 185 -15.12 11.90 39.35
N SER A 186 -15.82 11.37 40.35
CA SER A 186 -15.45 11.55 41.75
C SER A 186 -14.06 10.99 42.05
N TRP A 187 -13.68 9.86 41.43
CA TRP A 187 -12.37 9.24 41.60
C TRP A 187 -11.29 9.99 40.82
N LEU A 188 -11.59 10.43 39.59
CA LEU A 188 -10.66 11.24 38.80
C LEU A 188 -10.29 12.54 39.53
N ARG A 189 -11.24 13.14 40.28
CA ARG A 189 -11.02 14.37 41.05
C ARG A 189 -10.37 14.16 42.43
N GLN A 190 -10.17 12.93 42.89
CA GLN A 190 -9.54 12.67 44.18
C GLN A 190 -8.06 13.06 44.21
N THR A 191 -7.38 13.04 43.06
CA THR A 191 -5.96 13.38 42.97
C THR A 191 -5.70 14.26 41.75
N ASN A 192 -4.84 15.27 41.89
CA ASN A 192 -4.43 16.13 40.78
C ASN A 192 -3.80 15.30 39.64
N LEU A 193 -3.03 14.26 39.98
CA LEU A 193 -2.38 13.39 39.01
C LEU A 193 -3.38 12.70 38.06
N LEU A 194 -4.45 12.09 38.60
CA LEU A 194 -5.45 11.41 37.76
C LEU A 194 -6.25 12.40 36.92
N TRP A 195 -6.55 13.57 37.48
CA TRP A 195 -7.24 14.63 36.77
C TRP A 195 -6.41 15.18 35.61
N ASP A 196 -5.13 15.47 35.85
CA ASP A 196 -4.20 15.95 34.84
C ASP A 196 -3.95 14.91 33.75
N ALA A 197 -3.78 13.63 34.12
CA ALA A 197 -3.65 12.53 33.16
C ALA A 197 -4.89 12.40 32.26
N TRP A 198 -6.09 12.53 32.83
CA TRP A 198 -7.33 12.50 32.07
C TRP A 198 -7.48 13.72 31.14
N LEU A 199 -7.10 14.93 31.59
CA LEU A 199 -7.11 16.13 30.77
C LEU A 199 -6.14 16.03 29.59
N ILE A 200 -4.89 15.60 29.84
CA ILE A 200 -3.87 15.41 28.82
C ILE A 200 -4.34 14.37 27.80
N ALA A 201 -4.88 13.24 28.26
CA ALA A 201 -5.43 12.20 27.40
C ALA A 201 -6.57 12.74 26.51
N THR A 202 -7.52 13.47 27.10
CA THR A 202 -8.66 14.06 26.38
C THR A 202 -8.19 15.07 25.34
N ALA A 203 -7.26 15.96 25.70
CA ALA A 203 -6.68 16.95 24.79
C ALA A 203 -5.92 16.29 23.63
N ALA A 204 -5.13 15.25 23.90
CA ALA A 204 -4.41 14.50 22.87
C ALA A 204 -5.35 13.81 21.88
N VAL A 205 -6.41 13.16 22.38
CA VAL A 205 -7.42 12.50 21.53
C VAL A 205 -8.21 13.55 20.71
N ALA A 206 -8.56 14.69 21.30
CA ALA A 206 -9.23 15.78 20.58
C ALA A 206 -8.36 16.39 19.47
N ALA A 207 -7.08 16.63 19.75
CA ALA A 207 -6.11 17.10 18.75
C ALA A 207 -5.96 16.10 17.60
N MET A 208 -5.85 14.79 17.91
CA MET A 208 -5.79 13.73 16.90
C MET A 208 -7.06 13.65 16.06
N ALA A 209 -8.25 13.69 16.68
CA ALA A 209 -9.52 13.72 15.96
C ALA A 209 -9.62 14.92 15.02
N THR A 210 -9.20 16.10 15.49
CA THR A 210 -9.21 17.35 14.69
C THR A 210 -8.25 17.25 13.53
N TRP A 211 -7.03 16.76 13.75
CA TRP A 211 -6.05 16.52 12.69
C TRP A 211 -6.55 15.53 11.64
N LEU A 212 -7.20 14.44 12.05
CA LEU A 212 -7.78 13.46 11.14
C LEU A 212 -8.97 14.02 10.33
N LEU A 213 -9.76 14.93 10.91
CA LEU A 213 -10.90 15.57 10.25
C LEU A 213 -10.48 16.69 9.28
N VAL A 214 -9.51 17.51 9.68
CA VAL A 214 -9.10 18.73 8.95
C VAL A 214 -7.94 18.45 7.98
N GLY A 215 -6.97 17.65 8.40
CA GLY A 215 -5.69 17.50 7.69
C GLY A 215 -5.65 16.36 6.67
N ALA A 216 -6.56 15.39 6.76
CA ALA A 216 -6.36 14.12 6.09
C ALA A 216 -7.34 13.85 4.94
N ARG A 217 -6.79 13.66 3.73
CA ARG A 217 -7.57 13.52 2.48
C ARG A 217 -7.86 12.07 2.05
N GLY A 218 -7.33 11.07 2.77
CA GLY A 218 -7.50 9.66 2.40
C GLY A 218 -8.70 8.98 3.07
N PRO A 219 -9.38 8.02 2.41
CA PRO A 219 -10.57 7.34 2.96
C PRO A 219 -10.33 6.65 4.30
N GLY A 220 -9.12 6.12 4.54
CA GLY A 220 -8.73 5.52 5.84
C GLY A 220 -8.69 6.51 7.01
N HIS A 221 -8.49 7.80 6.74
CA HIS A 221 -8.40 8.81 7.79
C HIS A 221 -9.77 9.23 8.31
N ARG A 222 -10.82 9.21 7.47
CA ARG A 222 -12.20 9.48 7.91
C ARG A 222 -12.70 8.40 8.88
N ALA A 223 -12.41 7.12 8.58
CA ALA A 223 -12.74 6.04 9.50
C ALA A 223 -11.97 6.17 10.83
N ALA A 224 -10.67 6.47 10.76
CA ALA A 224 -9.88 6.76 11.95
C ALA A 224 -10.43 7.95 12.74
N ALA A 225 -10.91 9.00 12.06
CA ALA A 225 -11.53 10.16 12.68
C ALA A 225 -12.81 9.79 13.44
N VAL A 226 -13.69 8.98 12.84
CA VAL A 226 -14.94 8.51 13.49
C VAL A 226 -14.63 7.69 14.74
N VAL A 227 -13.68 6.75 14.65
CA VAL A 227 -13.26 5.95 15.81
C VAL A 227 -12.68 6.86 16.91
N THR A 228 -11.80 7.80 16.54
CA THR A 228 -11.16 8.72 17.49
C THR A 228 -12.17 9.67 18.15
N ALA A 229 -13.14 10.17 17.39
CA ALA A 229 -14.25 10.97 17.92
C ALA A 229 -15.14 10.16 18.88
N GLY A 230 -15.36 8.87 18.59
CA GLY A 230 -16.02 7.96 19.51
C GLY A 230 -15.26 7.76 20.82
N VAL A 231 -13.94 7.62 20.78
CA VAL A 231 -13.08 7.56 21.98
C VAL A 231 -13.12 8.87 22.75
N LEU A 232 -13.14 10.02 22.07
CA LEU A 232 -13.28 11.33 22.70
C LEU A 232 -14.63 11.45 23.43
N ALA A 233 -15.72 11.07 22.77
CA ALA A 233 -17.05 11.07 23.37
C ALA A 233 -17.10 10.16 24.61
N TRP A 234 -16.43 9.00 24.56
CA TRP A 234 -16.29 8.10 25.71
C TRP A 234 -15.55 8.75 26.89
N LEU A 235 -14.43 9.43 26.61
CA LEU A 235 -13.63 10.11 27.65
C LEU A 235 -14.39 11.24 28.32
N VAL A 236 -15.22 11.98 27.58
CA VAL A 236 -15.95 13.17 28.06
C VAL A 236 -17.32 12.83 28.66
N ALA A 237 -17.92 11.69 28.30
CA ALA A 237 -19.15 11.16 28.89
C ALA A 237 -19.27 11.25 30.44
N PRO A 238 -18.22 10.94 31.25
CA PRO A 238 -18.29 11.09 32.70
C PRO A 238 -18.68 12.50 33.19
N LEU A 239 -18.38 13.56 32.43
CA LEU A 239 -18.69 14.95 32.83
C LEU A 239 -20.20 15.25 32.85
N PHE A 240 -21.03 14.43 32.21
CA PHE A 240 -22.48 14.62 32.14
C PHE A 240 -23.25 13.83 33.21
N GLY A 241 -22.57 13.30 34.23
CA GLY A 241 -23.19 12.60 35.34
C GLY A 241 -23.81 11.24 34.96
N PRO A 242 -24.80 10.73 35.73
CA PRO A 242 -25.45 9.44 35.48
C PRO A 242 -26.04 9.26 34.06
N PRO A 243 -26.66 10.29 33.44
CA PRO A 243 -27.12 10.20 32.04
C PRO A 243 -25.98 9.98 31.05
N GLY A 244 -24.82 10.61 31.28
CA GLY A 244 -23.60 10.39 30.48
C GLY A 244 -23.10 8.95 30.55
N TRP A 245 -23.33 8.26 31.67
CA TRP A 245 -23.00 6.85 31.84
C TRP A 245 -23.90 5.93 30.99
N LEU A 246 -25.19 6.26 30.85
CA LEU A 246 -26.12 5.52 29.99
C LEU A 246 -25.81 5.67 28.50
N LEU A 247 -25.19 6.78 28.10
CA LEU A 247 -24.73 7.03 26.72
C LEU A 247 -23.52 6.17 26.30
N ARG A 248 -22.75 5.64 27.26
CA ARG A 248 -21.51 4.88 26.99
C ARG A 248 -21.73 3.57 26.25
N LEU A 249 -22.72 2.78 26.67
CA LEU A 249 -23.05 1.48 26.08
C LEU A 249 -23.49 1.55 24.60
N PRO A 250 -24.42 2.44 24.20
CA PRO A 250 -24.79 2.58 22.80
C PRO A 250 -23.67 3.21 21.95
N LEU A 251 -22.88 4.14 22.50
CA LEU A 251 -21.70 4.68 21.81
C LEU A 251 -20.66 3.60 21.52
N LEU A 252 -20.33 2.76 22.49
CA LEU A 252 -19.35 1.69 22.33
C LEU A 252 -19.85 0.63 21.32
N ARG A 253 -21.15 0.31 21.33
CA ARG A 253 -21.77 -0.52 20.28
C ARG A 253 -21.72 0.13 18.90
N GLY A 254 -22.03 1.43 18.79
CA GLY A 254 -21.97 2.16 17.52
C GLY A 254 -20.56 2.21 16.94
N ILE A 255 -19.56 2.45 17.78
CA ILE A 255 -18.13 2.45 17.39
C ILE A 255 -17.70 1.06 16.93
N LEU A 256 -18.07 -0.01 17.66
CA LEU A 256 -17.75 -1.38 17.27
C LEU A 256 -18.44 -1.80 15.96
N VAL A 257 -19.69 -1.41 15.74
CA VAL A 257 -20.42 -1.69 14.50
C VAL A 257 -19.83 -0.91 13.32
N ALA A 258 -19.49 0.38 13.51
CA ALA A 258 -18.85 1.19 12.46
C ALA A 258 -17.44 0.67 12.14
N ALA A 259 -16.65 0.33 13.15
CA ALA A 259 -15.32 -0.27 12.98
C ALA A 259 -15.42 -1.66 12.31
N GLY A 260 -16.37 -2.50 12.73
CA GLY A 260 -16.62 -3.81 12.15
C GLY A 260 -17.10 -3.73 10.69
N GLY A 261 -18.09 -2.88 10.40
CA GLY A 261 -18.58 -2.63 9.04
C GLY A 261 -17.49 -2.08 8.12
N TYR A 262 -16.60 -1.22 8.64
CA TYR A 262 -15.46 -0.71 7.88
C TYR A 262 -14.37 -1.77 7.65
N LEU A 263 -14.03 -2.57 8.66
CA LEU A 263 -13.12 -3.73 8.49
C LEU A 263 -13.67 -4.72 7.46
N LEU A 264 -15.00 -4.85 7.35
CA LEU A 264 -15.65 -5.63 6.31
C LEU A 264 -15.62 -4.93 4.94
N SER A 265 -15.68 -3.60 4.86
CA SER A 265 -15.45 -2.85 3.60
C SER A 265 -14.01 -2.90 3.11
N LEU A 266 -13.07 -3.22 4.01
CA LEU A 266 -11.68 -3.54 3.69
C LEU A 266 -11.51 -5.01 3.28
N ARG A 267 -12.59 -5.83 3.21
CA ARG A 267 -12.49 -7.20 2.69
C ARG A 267 -12.12 -7.17 1.19
N PRO A 268 -11.15 -8.01 0.79
CA PRO A 268 -10.68 -8.10 -0.58
C PRO A 268 -11.70 -8.86 -1.41
N GLY A 269 -12.21 -8.23 -2.47
CA GLY A 269 -13.06 -8.94 -3.42
C GLY A 269 -13.68 -8.08 -4.49
N PHE A 270 -13.90 -6.79 -4.21
CA PHE A 270 -14.38 -5.85 -5.21
C PHE A 270 -13.57 -4.56 -5.07
N PHE A 271 -12.59 -4.39 -5.95
CA PHE A 271 -12.08 -3.06 -6.22
C PHE A 271 -12.93 -2.47 -7.34
N PRO A 272 -13.78 -1.46 -7.09
CA PRO A 272 -14.13 -0.56 -8.16
C PRO A 272 -12.82 -0.02 -8.73
N VAL A 273 -12.72 0.00 -10.05
CA VAL A 273 -11.65 0.71 -10.75
C VAL A 273 -11.82 2.18 -10.36
N GLU A 274 -11.10 2.64 -9.34
CA GLU A 274 -10.93 4.08 -9.13
C GLU A 274 -10.07 4.55 -10.29
N HIS A 275 -10.73 5.09 -11.32
CA HIS A 275 -10.07 5.82 -12.40
C HIS A 275 -9.27 6.96 -11.76
N SER A 276 -7.97 6.74 -11.65
CA SER A 276 -7.03 7.80 -11.29
C SER A 276 -7.04 8.81 -12.42
N SER A 277 -7.19 10.10 -12.13
CA SER A 277 -7.02 11.17 -13.13
C SER A 277 -5.59 11.21 -13.73
N HIS A 278 -4.67 10.42 -13.16
CA HIS A 278 -3.33 10.11 -13.66
C HIS A 278 -3.23 8.80 -14.48
N GLU A 279 -4.34 8.15 -14.89
CA GLU A 279 -4.35 7.01 -15.85
C GLU A 279 -3.82 7.38 -17.26
N ARG A 280 -3.34 8.61 -17.44
CA ARG A 280 -2.98 9.18 -18.73
C ARG A 280 -1.51 8.88 -19.03
N ALA A 281 -1.28 7.98 -19.98
CA ALA A 281 0.00 7.58 -20.57
C ALA A 281 0.73 6.40 -19.88
N PHE A 282 0.18 5.19 -20.04
CA PHE A 282 0.94 3.96 -19.80
C PHE A 282 1.00 3.08 -21.04
N CYS A 283 2.15 2.46 -21.22
CA CYS A 283 2.60 1.72 -22.41
C CYS A 283 1.64 0.68 -22.98
N GLY A 284 1.60 0.62 -24.31
CA GLY A 284 1.24 -0.57 -25.08
C GLY A 284 2.15 -1.73 -24.70
N VAL A 285 1.58 -2.90 -24.45
CA VAL A 285 2.34 -4.13 -24.30
C VAL A 285 2.21 -4.90 -25.61
N ARG A 286 3.34 -5.23 -26.25
CA ARG A 286 3.37 -6.23 -27.30
C ARG A 286 3.88 -7.56 -26.70
N PRO A 287 3.15 -8.67 -26.89
CA PRO A 287 3.69 -10.00 -26.63
C PRO A 287 4.87 -10.31 -27.56
#